data_AF-A0A1K1SWC5-F1
#
_entry.id   AF-A0A1K1SWC5-F1
#
_cell.length_a   1.000
_cell.length_b   1.000
_cell.length_c   1.000
_cell.angle_alpha   90.00
_cell.angle_beta   90.00
_cell.angle_gamma   90.00
#
_symmetry.space_group_name_H-M   'P 1'
#
loop_
_entity.id
_entity.type
_entity.pdbx_description
1 polymer ?
#
loop_
_entity_poly.entity_id
_entity_poly.type
_entity_poly.pdbx_seq_one_letter_code
_entity_poly.pdbx_strand_id
1 'polypeptide(L)' 'MSTLLSLTLTLCLASSLAACSSGRPVPVLPDGLHRVPVNRVLPVPDSPTTVQTELDPPVSLDGGR' A
#
# COMPACT_ATOMS: atom_id res chain seq x y z
N MET A 1 -36.30 -21.97 26.26
CA MET A 1 -34.92 -22.45 26.49
C MET A 1 -34.11 -22.47 25.19
N SER A 2 -34.57 -23.19 24.16
CA SER A 2 -33.85 -23.32 22.86
C SER A 2 -33.64 -21.99 22.11
N THR A 3 -34.66 -21.10 22.10
CA THR A 3 -34.58 -19.81 21.41
C THR A 3 -33.55 -18.86 22.01
N LEU A 4 -33.45 -18.81 23.34
CA LEU A 4 -32.52 -17.94 24.05
C LEU A 4 -31.08 -18.41 23.87
N LEU A 5 -30.85 -19.72 23.92
CA LEU A 5 -29.56 -20.34 23.58
C LEU A 5 -29.13 -20.02 22.14
N SER A 6 -30.05 -20.18 21.19
CA SER A 6 -29.80 -19.88 19.77
C SER A 6 -29.41 -18.41 19.57
N LEU A 7 -30.12 -17.48 20.22
CA LEU A 7 -29.86 -16.05 20.10
C LEU A 7 -28.47 -15.69 20.65
N THR A 8 -28.10 -16.25 21.80
CA THR A 8 -26.76 -16.08 22.39
C THR A 8 -25.67 -16.61 21.45
N LEU A 9 -25.86 -17.80 20.87
CA LEU A 9 -24.90 -18.37 19.93
C LEU A 9 -24.74 -17.50 18.68
N THR A 10 -25.85 -17.05 18.09
CA THR A 10 -25.83 -16.16 16.91
C THR A 10 -25.09 -14.86 17.21
N LEU A 11 -25.31 -14.25 18.37
CA LEU A 11 -24.64 -13.01 18.77
C LEU A 11 -23.13 -13.21 18.96
N CYS A 12 -22.73 -14.29 19.63
CA CYS A 12 -21.31 -14.62 19.82
C CYS A 12 -20.60 -14.89 18.49
N LEU A 13 -21.23 -15.65 17.59
CA LEU A 13 -20.71 -15.95 16.26
C LEU A 13 -20.57 -14.68 15.42
N ALA A 14 -21.60 -13.85 15.36
CA ALA A 14 -21.58 -12.59 14.62
C ALA A 14 -20.48 -11.64 15.11
N SER A 15 -20.33 -11.51 16.44
CA SER A 15 -19.31 -10.65 17.04
C SER A 15 -17.89 -11.15 16.76
N SER A 16 -17.69 -12.47 16.78
CA SER A 16 -16.39 -13.09 16.50
C SER A 16 -16.00 -12.91 15.02
N LEU A 17 -16.96 -13.09 14.10
CA LEU A 17 -16.75 -12.88 12.67
C LEU A 17 -16.45 -11.41 12.36
N ALA A 18 -17.15 -10.48 13.01
CA ALA A 18 -16.89 -9.05 12.86
C ALA A 18 -15.48 -8.66 13.32
N ALA A 19 -14.99 -9.23 14.43
CA ALA A 19 -13.64 -8.98 14.94
C ALA A 19 -12.54 -9.49 13.99
N CYS A 20 -12.81 -10.54 13.22
CA CYS A 20 -11.89 -11.09 12.23
C CYS A 20 -11.89 -10.33 10.89
N SER A 21 -12.80 -9.37 10.69
CA SER A 21 -12.95 -8.62 9.43
C SER A 21 -12.04 -7.39 9.34
N SER A 22 -10.88 -7.38 10.00
CA SER A 22 -9.93 -6.27 9.84
C SER A 22 -9.25 -6.36 8.48
N GLY A 23 -9.33 -5.28 7.69
CA GLY A 23 -8.61 -5.16 6.43
C GLY A 23 -7.10 -5.18 6.65
N ARG A 24 -6.33 -5.41 5.57
CA ARG A 24 -4.86 -5.36 5.65
C ARG A 24 -4.43 -4.00 6.22
N PRO A 25 -3.52 -3.97 7.22
CA PRO A 25 -3.01 -2.71 7.73
C PRO A 25 -2.41 -1.89 6.58
N VAL A 26 -2.74 -0.60 6.55
CA VAL A 26 -2.22 0.30 5.51
C VAL A 26 -0.70 0.39 5.65
N PRO A 27 0.08 0.11 4.60
CA PRO A 27 1.53 0.29 4.65
C PRO A 27 1.84 1.79 4.81
N VAL A 28 2.52 2.13 5.89
CA VAL A 28 3.00 3.50 6.13
C VAL A 28 4.37 3.64 5.46
N LEU A 29 4.46 4.53 4.47
CA LEU A 29 5.76 4.93 3.93
C LEU A 29 6.44 5.86 4.94
N PRO A 30 7.78 5.81 5.07
CA PRO A 30 8.49 6.79 5.87
C PRO A 30 8.22 8.20 5.33
N ASP A 31 7.84 9.13 6.23
CA ASP A 31 7.44 10.52 5.92
C ASP A 31 8.52 11.30 5.17
N GLY A 32 9.75 10.80 5.21
CA GLY A 32 10.87 11.35 4.48
C GLY A 32 11.37 12.71 4.99
N LEU A 33 10.85 13.15 6.15
CA LEU A 33 11.32 14.32 6.88
C LEU A 33 12.79 14.20 7.30
N HIS A 34 13.27 12.96 7.50
CA HIS A 34 14.67 12.64 7.78
C HIS A 34 15.26 11.77 6.66
N ARG A 35 15.14 12.21 5.40
CA ARG A 35 15.82 11.54 4.28
C ARG A 35 17.31 11.83 4.33
N VAL A 36 18.09 10.78 4.53
CA VAL A 36 19.54 10.78 4.28
C VAL A 36 19.74 10.66 2.76
N PRO A 37 20.74 11.35 2.16
CA PRO A 37 21.11 11.13 0.77
C PRO A 37 21.34 9.64 0.50
N VAL A 38 20.73 9.12 -0.57
CA VAL A 38 20.97 7.74 -0.95
C VAL A 38 22.37 7.66 -1.57
N ASN A 39 23.29 6.95 -0.90
CA ASN A 39 24.61 6.64 -1.44
C ASN A 39 24.48 5.60 -2.57
N ARG A 40 23.99 6.02 -3.73
CA ARG A 40 23.90 5.15 -4.91
C ARG A 40 25.23 5.17 -5.63
N VAL A 41 25.99 4.08 -5.52
CA VAL A 41 26.88 3.68 -6.62
C VAL A 41 25.96 3.28 -7.77
N LEU A 42 26.24 3.76 -9.00
CA LEU A 42 25.48 3.37 -10.18
C LEU A 42 25.43 1.83 -10.23
N PRO A 43 24.24 1.21 -10.32
CA PRO A 43 24.14 -0.23 -10.55
C PRO A 43 24.99 -0.55 -11.78
N VAL A 44 25.95 -1.46 -11.63
CA VAL A 44 26.71 -1.94 -12.78
C VAL A 44 25.70 -2.59 -13.73
N PRO A 45 25.58 -2.12 -14.99
CA PRO A 45 24.70 -2.77 -15.94
C PRO A 45 25.24 -4.17 -16.23
N ASP A 46 24.49 -5.20 -15.88
CA ASP A 46 24.66 -6.51 -16.49
C ASP A 46 24.25 -6.36 -17.96
N SER A 47 25.21 -6.18 -18.87
CA SER A 47 24.98 -5.90 -20.29
C SER A 47 24.13 -6.96 -21.04
N PRO A 48 23.59 -6.68 -22.25
CA PRO A 48 23.41 -5.40 -22.93
C PRO A 48 21.92 -5.04 -23.13
N THR A 49 21.63 -3.76 -23.04
CA THR A 49 20.59 -3.00 -23.77
C THR A 49 19.50 -3.80 -24.51
N THR A 50 18.32 -3.89 -23.89
CA THR A 50 17.09 -3.44 -24.56
C THR A 50 16.47 -2.39 -23.66
N VAL A 51 16.97 -1.16 -23.79
CA VAL A 51 16.32 0.02 -23.25
C VAL A 51 15.09 0.26 -24.13
N GLN A 52 13.92 -0.27 -23.73
CA GLN A 52 12.66 0.34 -24.15
C GLN A 52 12.46 1.57 -23.26
N THR A 53 13.19 2.64 -23.60
CA THR A 53 12.77 4.00 -23.28
C THR A 53 11.54 4.26 -24.13
N GLU A 54 10.36 4.02 -23.58
CA GLU A 54 9.13 4.65 -24.04
C GLU A 54 8.24 4.96 -22.82
N LEU A 55 8.66 5.97 -22.06
CA LEU A 55 7.74 6.91 -21.44
C LEU A 55 8.50 8.23 -21.18
N ASP A 56 8.62 9.05 -22.21
CA ASP A 56 8.97 10.47 -22.08
C ASP A 56 7.67 11.30 -22.19
N PRO A 57 7.59 12.57 -21.74
CA PRO A 57 8.45 13.33 -20.81
C PRO A 57 7.58 14.15 -19.77
N PRO A 58 8.14 15.04 -18.92
CA PRO A 58 7.43 15.64 -17.79
C PRO A 58 6.46 16.78 -18.17
N VAL A 59 5.55 17.07 -17.24
CA VAL A 59 4.50 18.11 -17.29
C VAL A 59 5.04 19.47 -17.78
N SER A 60 4.32 20.06 -18.74
CA SER A 60 4.53 21.44 -19.21
C SER A 60 4.11 22.44 -18.12
N LEU A 61 5.05 23.26 -17.65
CA LEU A 61 4.79 24.50 -16.90
C LEU A 61 4.79 25.68 -17.88
N ASP A 62 3.61 26.14 -18.32
CA ASP A 62 3.31 27.52 -18.78
C ASP A 62 1.78 27.59 -19.04
N GLY A 63 1.01 28.61 -18.69
CA GLY A 63 1.39 29.93 -18.25
C GLY A 63 0.25 30.65 -17.54
N GLY A 64 0.64 31.62 -16.71
CA GLY A 64 -0.25 32.66 -16.24
C GLY A 64 -0.46 33.72 -17.31
N ARG A 65 -1.72 34.09 -17.53
CA ARG A 65 -2.13 35.45 -17.85
C ARG A 65 -3.56 35.67 -17.38
#